data_AF-A0A0F9KNA2-F1
#
_entry.id   AF-A0A0F9KNA2-F1
#
_cell.length_a   1.000
_cell.length_b   1.000
_cell.length_c   1.000
_cell.angle_alpha   90.00
_cell.angle_beta   90.00
_cell.angle_gamma   90.00
#
_symmetry.space_group_name_H-M   'P 1'
#
loop_
_entity.id
_entity.type
_entity.pdbx_description
1 polymer ?
#
loop_
_entity_poly.entity_id
_entity_poly.type
_entity_poly.pdbx_seq_one_letter_code
_entity_poly.pdbx_strand_id
1 'polypeptide(L)'
;MKIVAILPKLFDYLVSAIIEGLYENNVKIITSEHSNNARQVYSKKEIIKYSPLIEIGAGTGYWAYLINKYEGDIIAFDNNEWKNYFKKTFYSTKWFDVKFGVENQVKKYPERTLFLCWIDSSSKMGLTCLKLYTGTYFIHIGESKGLCCATDSFFKYLNKKFQLVKDISIPQWHGCHDYLEIYKRK
;
A
#
# COMPACT_ATOMS: atom_id res chain seq x y z
N MET A 1 2.08 28.84 15.99
CA MET A 1 1.73 27.43 15.73
C MET A 1 0.44 27.42 14.92
N LYS A 2 0.46 27.02 13.64
CA LYS A 2 -0.76 26.95 12.83
C LYS A 2 -1.36 25.54 12.98
N ILE A 3 -2.50 25.46 13.66
CA ILE A 3 -3.30 24.24 13.76
C ILE A 3 -4.23 24.24 12.55
N VAL A 4 -4.20 23.20 11.73
CA VAL A 4 -5.11 23.04 10.59
C VAL A 4 -5.99 21.83 10.86
N ALA A 5 -7.29 22.07 11.06
CA ALA A 5 -8.30 21.02 11.13
C ALA A 5 -8.85 20.80 9.71
N ILE A 6 -8.78 19.56 9.21
CA ILE A 6 -9.29 19.18 7.89
C ILE A 6 -10.55 18.35 8.09
N LEU A 7 -11.65 18.75 7.44
CA LEU A 7 -12.95 18.10 7.59
C LEU A 7 -13.06 16.79 6.77
N PRO A 8 -13.80 15.76 7.26
CA PRO A 8 -13.74 14.37 6.78
C PRO A 8 -14.23 14.08 5.35
N LYS A 9 -14.80 15.08 4.65
CA LYS A 9 -15.46 14.86 3.34
C LYS A 9 -14.62 15.27 2.13
N LEU A 10 -13.37 15.68 2.34
CA LEU A 10 -12.40 16.04 1.29
C LEU A 10 -11.20 15.07 1.22
N PHE A 11 -11.39 13.86 1.74
CA PHE A 11 -10.34 13.09 2.44
C PHE A 11 -9.68 11.97 1.64
N ASP A 12 -9.61 12.07 0.32
CA ASP A 12 -8.95 11.05 -0.48
C ASP A 12 -7.63 11.56 -1.04
N TYR A 13 -6.53 10.87 -0.69
CA TYR A 13 -5.18 11.01 -1.23
C TYR A 13 -4.41 12.32 -0.99
N LEU A 14 -5.06 13.42 -0.56
CA LEU A 14 -4.42 14.72 -0.31
C LEU A 14 -3.27 14.64 0.73
N VAL A 15 -3.19 13.55 1.49
CA VAL A 15 -2.39 13.55 2.70
C VAL A 15 -1.08 12.79 2.61
N SER A 16 -0.80 11.96 1.60
CA SER A 16 0.57 11.46 1.42
C SER A 16 1.54 12.59 1.07
N ALA A 17 1.11 13.55 0.23
CA ALA A 17 1.88 14.74 -0.13
C ALA A 17 1.97 15.76 1.02
N ILE A 18 0.88 15.95 1.78
CA ILE A 18 0.88 16.84 2.96
C ILE A 18 1.71 16.23 4.08
N ILE A 19 1.72 14.90 4.25
CA ILE A 19 2.53 14.21 5.24
C ILE A 19 4.02 14.33 4.92
N GLU A 20 4.46 14.15 3.66
CA GLU A 20 5.86 14.41 3.29
C GLU A 20 6.24 15.88 3.48
N GLY A 21 5.39 16.83 3.06
CA GLY A 21 5.61 18.27 3.27
C GLY A 21 5.65 18.69 4.74
N LEU A 22 4.91 18.00 5.62
CA LEU A 22 4.95 18.24 7.07
C LEU A 22 6.19 17.59 7.72
N TYR A 23 6.66 16.44 7.21
CA TYR A 23 7.86 15.77 7.71
C TYR A 23 9.18 16.43 7.27
N GLU A 24 9.29 16.90 6.03
CA GLU A 24 10.49 17.65 5.58
C GLU A 24 10.66 18.98 6.32
N ASN A 25 9.57 19.55 6.86
CA ASN A 25 9.56 20.82 7.59
C ASN A 25 9.54 20.67 9.12
N ASN A 26 9.87 19.49 9.68
CA ASN A 26 9.86 19.25 11.13
C ASN A 26 8.53 19.57 11.85
N VAL A 27 7.39 19.46 11.15
CA VAL A 27 6.08 19.69 11.76
C VAL A 27 5.61 18.42 12.46
N LYS A 28 5.46 18.50 13.78
CA LYS A 28 5.03 17.40 14.65
C LYS A 28 3.55 17.09 14.39
N ILE A 29 3.26 15.95 13.75
CA ILE A 29 1.90 15.42 13.61
C ILE A 29 1.53 14.77 14.94
N ILE A 30 0.64 15.42 15.69
CA ILE A 30 0.08 14.88 16.94
C ILE A 30 -1.22 14.19 16.57
N THR A 31 -1.19 12.87 16.43
CA THR A 31 -2.40 12.05 16.52
C THR A 31 -2.73 11.87 18.00
N SER A 32 -4.02 11.78 18.32
CA SER A 32 -4.50 11.58 19.69
C SER A 32 -4.27 10.15 20.15
N GLU A 33 -3.00 9.75 20.27
CA GLU A 33 -2.54 8.66 21.14
C GLU A 33 -1.01 8.73 21.20
N HIS A 34 -0.47 8.83 22.41
CA HIS A 34 0.95 8.87 22.67
C HIS A 34 1.62 7.56 22.19
N SER A 35 2.35 7.57 21.07
CA SER A 35 3.62 6.82 20.95
C SER A 35 4.40 7.10 19.65
N ASN A 36 5.54 7.76 19.86
CA ASN A 36 6.86 7.47 19.27
C ASN A 36 7.14 7.83 17.79
N ASN A 37 7.95 8.90 17.67
CA ASN A 37 8.74 9.40 16.54
C ASN A 37 9.74 8.40 15.90
N ALA A 38 9.45 7.09 15.85
CA ALA A 38 10.42 6.08 15.38
C ALA A 38 9.88 5.12 14.29
N ARG A 39 8.59 5.14 13.94
CA ARG A 39 7.97 3.99 13.24
C ARG A 39 7.98 4.04 11.70
N GLN A 40 8.43 5.12 11.06
CA GLN A 40 8.34 5.27 9.60
C GLN A 40 9.53 4.74 8.80
N VAL A 41 10.71 4.62 9.42
CA VAL A 41 11.94 4.17 8.76
C VAL A 41 11.93 2.64 8.55
N TYR A 42 11.18 1.92 9.39
CA TYR A 42 11.24 0.45 9.41
C TYR A 42 10.42 -0.22 8.31
N SER A 43 9.25 0.31 7.95
CA SER A 43 8.35 -0.36 7.00
C SER A 43 8.97 -0.47 5.61
N LYS A 44 9.43 0.65 5.03
CA LYS A 44 10.03 0.70 3.69
C LYS A 44 11.29 -0.19 3.60
N LYS A 45 12.19 -0.08 4.59
CA LYS A 45 13.41 -0.90 4.67
C LYS A 45 13.10 -2.39 4.78
N GLU A 46 12.00 -2.74 5.44
CA GLU A 46 11.58 -4.14 5.50
C GLU A 46 11.08 -4.64 4.14
N ILE A 47 10.24 -3.87 3.44
CA ILE A 47 9.74 -4.24 2.10
C ILE A 47 10.89 -4.50 1.13
N ILE A 48 11.91 -3.63 1.14
CA ILE A 48 13.05 -3.69 0.21
C ILE A 48 13.83 -5.01 0.33
N LYS A 49 13.84 -5.66 1.50
CA LYS A 49 14.48 -6.98 1.70
C LYS A 49 13.85 -8.09 0.86
N TYR A 50 12.62 -7.88 0.38
CA TYR A 50 11.88 -8.80 -0.46
C TYR A 50 11.87 -8.38 -1.94
N SER A 51 12.72 -7.42 -2.33
CA SER A 51 12.96 -7.12 -3.73
C SER A 51 13.50 -8.35 -4.47
N PRO A 52 13.19 -8.51 -5.78
CA PRO A 52 12.42 -7.60 -6.63
C PRO A 52 10.91 -7.68 -6.38
N LEU A 53 10.21 -6.55 -6.49
CA LEU A 53 8.78 -6.41 -6.21
C LEU A 53 7.95 -6.16 -7.47
N ILE A 54 6.68 -6.58 -7.42
CA ILE A 54 5.62 -6.18 -8.35
C ILE A 54 4.42 -5.65 -7.58
N GLU A 55 4.04 -4.40 -7.83
CA GLU A 55 2.84 -3.77 -7.28
C GLU A 55 1.69 -3.80 -8.30
N ILE A 56 0.51 -4.26 -7.89
CA ILE A 56 -0.73 -4.19 -8.69
C ILE A 56 -1.75 -3.32 -7.95
N GLY A 57 -2.40 -2.41 -8.68
CA GLY A 57 -3.27 -1.40 -8.10
C GLY A 57 -2.49 -0.25 -7.47
N ALA A 58 -1.36 0.12 -8.10
CA ALA A 58 -0.42 1.10 -7.55
C ALA A 58 -0.93 2.55 -7.53
N GLY A 59 -2.10 2.83 -8.13
CA GLY A 59 -2.62 4.18 -8.29
C GLY A 59 -1.64 5.06 -9.07
N THR A 60 -1.18 6.14 -8.44
CA THR A 60 -0.14 7.03 -8.99
C THR A 60 1.29 6.64 -8.62
N GLY A 61 1.48 5.55 -7.87
CA GLY A 61 2.77 4.91 -7.62
C GLY A 61 3.55 5.41 -6.41
N TYR A 62 2.89 5.92 -5.37
CA TYR A 62 3.58 6.48 -4.19
C TYR A 62 4.50 5.47 -3.49
N TRP A 63 4.04 4.24 -3.25
CA TRP A 63 4.89 3.21 -2.65
C TRP A 63 6.01 2.76 -3.58
N ALA A 64 5.75 2.61 -4.87
CA ALA A 64 6.78 2.33 -5.86
C ALA A 64 7.88 3.41 -5.90
N TYR A 65 7.49 4.69 -5.86
CA TYR A 65 8.43 5.81 -5.72
C TYR A 65 9.27 5.69 -4.45
N LEU A 66 8.64 5.46 -3.30
CA LEU A 66 9.36 5.31 -2.04
C LEU A 66 10.33 4.13 -2.05
N ILE A 67 9.90 2.96 -2.50
CA ILE A 67 10.73 1.76 -2.57
C ILE A 67 11.92 2.00 -3.52
N ASN A 68 11.67 2.58 -4.70
CA ASN A 68 12.73 2.89 -5.67
C ASN A 68 13.70 3.95 -5.16
N LYS A 69 13.22 5.00 -4.49
CA LYS A 69 14.06 6.05 -3.87
C LYS A 69 15.04 5.49 -2.84
N TYR A 70 14.72 4.35 -2.22
CA TYR A 70 15.60 3.65 -1.28
C TYR A 70 16.21 2.38 -1.90
N GLU A 71 16.43 2.38 -3.23
CA GLU A 71 17.15 1.34 -3.98
C GLU A 71 16.48 -0.04 -4.04
N GLY A 72 15.18 -0.14 -3.69
CA GLY A 72 14.40 -1.34 -3.96
C GLY A 72 14.03 -1.49 -5.43
N ASP A 73 14.13 -2.71 -5.98
CA ASP A 73 13.65 -3.03 -7.32
C ASP A 73 12.13 -3.24 -7.29
N ILE A 74 11.38 -2.39 -7.98
CA ILE A 74 9.94 -2.51 -8.09
C ILE A 74 9.44 -2.15 -9.49
N ILE A 75 8.47 -2.92 -9.97
CA ILE A 75 7.62 -2.57 -11.11
C ILE A 75 6.18 -2.38 -10.63
N ALA A 76 5.49 -1.37 -11.15
CA ALA A 76 4.16 -1.00 -10.69
C ALA A 76 3.16 -0.98 -11.85
N PHE A 77 1.96 -1.52 -11.61
CA PHE A 77 0.86 -1.54 -12.55
C PHE A 77 -0.44 -1.03 -11.95
N ASP A 78 -1.22 -0.34 -12.77
CA ASP A 78 -2.56 0.14 -12.40
C ASP A 78 -3.47 0.27 -13.63
N ASN A 79 -4.77 0.03 -13.45
CA ASN A 79 -5.76 0.09 -14.53
C ASN A 79 -6.34 1.50 -14.75
N ASN A 80 -5.97 2.46 -13.90
CA ASN A 80 -6.39 3.85 -13.91
C ASN A 80 -7.90 4.09 -13.72
N GLU A 81 -8.68 3.12 -13.25
CA GLU A 81 -10.13 3.28 -13.04
C GLU A 81 -10.46 4.37 -12.03
N TRP A 82 -9.57 4.61 -11.07
CA TRP A 82 -9.67 5.70 -10.09
C TRP A 82 -9.82 7.09 -10.73
N LYS A 83 -9.37 7.29 -11.98
CA LYS A 83 -9.53 8.57 -12.71
C LYS A 83 -10.99 8.96 -12.91
N ASN A 84 -11.91 7.99 -12.91
CA ASN A 84 -13.33 8.22 -13.08
C ASN A 84 -14.03 8.65 -11.77
N TYR A 85 -13.44 8.29 -10.63
CA TYR A 85 -14.03 8.51 -9.30
C TYR A 85 -13.51 9.77 -8.63
N PHE A 86 -12.27 10.15 -8.91
CA PHE A 86 -11.62 11.28 -8.27
C PHE A 86 -11.46 12.46 -9.24
N LYS A 87 -11.91 13.65 -8.83
CA LYS A 87 -11.70 14.88 -9.60
C LYS A 87 -10.20 15.07 -9.87
N LYS A 88 -9.87 15.60 -11.06
CA LYS A 88 -8.51 15.88 -11.58
C LYS A 88 -7.50 16.46 -10.57
N THR A 89 -7.98 17.11 -9.51
CA THR A 89 -7.18 17.79 -8.48
C THR A 89 -6.48 16.86 -7.48
N PHE A 90 -6.94 15.64 -7.23
CA PHE A 90 -6.38 14.77 -6.17
C PHE A 90 -5.24 13.84 -6.63
N TYR A 91 -5.17 13.54 -7.93
CA TYR A 91 -4.22 12.57 -8.50
C TYR A 91 -3.43 13.15 -9.68
N SER A 92 -3.23 14.46 -9.70
CA SER A 92 -2.42 15.13 -10.72
C SER A 92 -0.94 14.72 -10.65
N THR A 93 -0.45 14.41 -9.45
CA THR A 93 0.93 13.96 -9.23
C THR A 93 1.07 12.48 -9.56
N LYS A 94 1.88 12.19 -10.58
CA LYS A 94 2.41 10.85 -10.85
C LYS A 94 3.72 10.70 -10.07
N TRP A 95 3.77 9.80 -9.09
CA TRP A 95 4.95 9.59 -8.25
C TRP A 95 5.97 8.67 -8.91
N PHE A 96 5.49 7.69 -9.69
CA PHE A 96 6.33 6.68 -10.32
C PHE A 96 5.86 6.35 -11.74
N ASP A 97 6.73 5.70 -12.52
CA ASP A 97 6.36 5.15 -13.83
C ASP A 97 5.47 3.91 -13.65
N VAL A 98 4.19 4.16 -13.35
CA VAL A 98 3.16 3.12 -13.23
C VAL A 98 2.65 2.75 -14.61
N LYS A 99 2.89 1.50 -15.00
CA LYS A 99 2.47 0.95 -16.29
C LYS A 99 0.99 0.61 -16.26
N PHE A 100 0.32 0.72 -17.41
CA PHE A 100 -1.04 0.21 -17.51
C PHE A 100 -1.04 -1.32 -17.37
N GLY A 101 -1.86 -1.85 -16.46
CA GLY A 101 -1.96 -3.28 -16.25
C GLY A 101 -3.01 -3.67 -15.22
N VAL A 102 -3.36 -4.95 -15.25
CA VAL A 102 -4.33 -5.57 -14.35
C VAL A 102 -3.68 -6.80 -13.68
N GLU A 103 -4.44 -7.60 -12.94
CA GLU A 103 -3.96 -8.72 -12.12
C GLU A 103 -3.19 -9.77 -12.92
N ASN A 104 -3.44 -9.87 -14.23
CA ASN A 104 -2.73 -10.80 -15.10
C ASN A 104 -1.23 -10.51 -15.25
N GLN A 105 -0.76 -9.30 -14.93
CA GLN A 105 0.67 -8.96 -15.00
C GLN A 105 1.49 -9.80 -14.02
N VAL A 106 0.90 -10.21 -12.89
CA VAL A 106 1.57 -11.03 -11.88
C VAL A 106 2.10 -12.35 -12.45
N LYS A 107 1.45 -12.91 -13.47
CA LYS A 107 1.91 -14.15 -14.13
C LYS A 107 3.21 -13.99 -14.90
N LYS A 108 3.51 -12.77 -15.36
CA LYS A 108 4.69 -12.50 -16.19
C LYS A 108 5.97 -12.34 -15.37
N TYR A 109 5.84 -12.16 -14.05
CA TYR A 109 6.93 -11.87 -13.14
C TYR A 109 6.87 -12.79 -11.89
N PRO A 110 6.88 -14.12 -12.06
CA PRO A 110 6.76 -15.06 -10.95
C PRO A 110 7.93 -15.00 -9.96
N GLU A 111 9.08 -14.45 -10.37
CA GLU A 111 10.27 -14.24 -9.56
C GLU A 111 10.16 -13.06 -8.59
N ARG A 112 9.19 -12.16 -8.80
CA ARG A 112 9.00 -10.95 -7.99
C ARG A 112 8.04 -11.19 -6.83
N THR A 113 8.34 -10.60 -5.68
CA THR A 113 7.41 -10.50 -4.55
C THR A 113 6.18 -9.70 -4.95
N LEU A 114 5.00 -10.31 -4.83
CA LEU A 114 3.75 -9.59 -5.03
C LEU A 114 3.54 -8.61 -3.88
N PHE A 115 3.28 -7.35 -4.20
CA PHE A 115 2.97 -6.30 -3.25
C PHE A 115 1.59 -5.71 -3.57
N LEU A 116 0.70 -5.66 -2.57
CA LEU A 116 -0.62 -5.07 -2.67
C LEU A 116 -0.82 -4.10 -1.50
N CYS A 117 -1.15 -2.84 -1.81
CA CYS A 117 -1.42 -1.81 -0.83
C CYS A 117 -2.87 -1.32 -0.97
N TRP A 118 -3.62 -1.31 0.13
CA TRP A 118 -4.96 -0.71 0.23
C TRP A 118 -5.92 -1.18 -0.87
N ILE A 119 -6.06 -2.50 -1.01
CA ILE A 119 -6.98 -3.07 -1.98
C ILE A 119 -8.42 -2.82 -1.55
N ASP A 120 -9.23 -2.26 -2.45
CA ASP A 120 -10.66 -2.04 -2.22
C ASP A 120 -11.37 -3.36 -1.84
N SER A 121 -12.12 -3.34 -0.73
CA SER A 121 -12.92 -4.46 -0.23
C SER A 121 -14.05 -4.88 -1.18
N SER A 122 -14.47 -4.03 -2.11
CA SER A 122 -15.43 -4.36 -3.17
C SER A 122 -14.79 -5.06 -4.37
N SER A 123 -13.47 -4.97 -4.52
CA SER A 123 -12.74 -5.45 -5.69
C SER A 123 -12.31 -6.91 -5.54
N LYS A 124 -12.49 -7.68 -6.63
CA LYS A 124 -11.94 -9.05 -6.74
C LYS A 124 -10.44 -9.06 -7.09
N MET A 125 -9.86 -7.90 -7.37
CA MET A 125 -8.48 -7.77 -7.86
C MET A 125 -7.47 -8.46 -6.94
N GLY A 126 -7.52 -8.19 -5.63
CA GLY A 126 -6.58 -8.81 -4.68
C GLY A 126 -6.65 -10.34 -4.71
N LEU A 127 -7.86 -10.92 -4.74
CA LEU A 127 -8.03 -12.38 -4.78
C LEU A 127 -7.53 -12.96 -6.11
N THR A 128 -7.82 -12.27 -7.21
CA THR A 128 -7.33 -12.66 -8.54
C THR A 128 -5.80 -12.65 -8.58
N CYS A 129 -5.15 -11.59 -8.09
CA CYS A 129 -3.70 -11.55 -7.94
C CYS A 129 -3.16 -12.75 -7.15
N LEU A 130 -3.69 -13.04 -5.95
CA LEU A 130 -3.22 -14.18 -5.15
C LEU A 130 -3.39 -15.53 -5.84
N LYS A 131 -4.46 -15.72 -6.61
CA LYS A 131 -4.72 -16.97 -7.36
C LYS A 131 -3.80 -17.14 -8.56
N LEU A 132 -3.48 -16.04 -9.25
CA LEU A 132 -2.61 -16.07 -10.43
C LEU A 132 -1.12 -16.09 -10.05
N TYR A 133 -0.77 -15.53 -8.89
CA TYR A 133 0.59 -15.47 -8.39
C TYR A 133 1.12 -16.84 -8.03
N THR A 134 2.34 -17.14 -8.48
CA THR A 134 3.07 -18.39 -8.21
C THR A 134 4.36 -18.18 -7.42
N GLY A 135 4.78 -16.93 -7.20
CA GLY A 135 6.00 -16.61 -6.47
C GLY A 135 5.91 -16.85 -4.96
N THR A 136 7.02 -16.60 -4.27
CA THR A 136 7.26 -17.06 -2.89
C THR A 136 6.67 -16.15 -1.82
N TYR A 137 6.91 -14.84 -1.93
CA TYR A 137 6.52 -13.87 -0.91
C TYR A 137 5.39 -12.97 -1.38
N PHE A 138 4.51 -12.61 -0.46
CA PHE A 138 3.43 -11.66 -0.67
C PHE A 138 3.48 -10.61 0.44
N ILE A 139 3.38 -9.34 0.07
CA ILE A 139 3.33 -8.20 1.01
C ILE A 139 1.98 -7.52 0.88
N HIS A 140 1.32 -7.34 2.02
CA HIS A 140 0.07 -6.62 2.15
C HIS A 140 0.29 -5.38 3.02
N ILE A 141 -0.20 -4.23 2.56
CA ILE A 141 -0.41 -3.06 3.40
C ILE A 141 -1.89 -2.74 3.40
N GLY A 142 -2.51 -2.69 4.57
CA GLY A 142 -3.92 -2.36 4.73
C GLY A 142 -4.47 -2.93 6.02
N GLU A 143 -5.79 -2.85 6.15
CA GLU A 143 -6.50 -3.37 7.30
C GLU A 143 -6.73 -4.88 7.21
N SER A 144 -6.82 -5.54 8.37
CA SER A 144 -7.10 -6.99 8.44
C SER A 144 -8.56 -7.31 8.04
N LYS A 145 -8.84 -8.62 7.93
CA LYS A 145 -10.16 -9.16 7.58
C LYS A 145 -11.31 -8.51 8.39
N GLY A 146 -12.34 -8.08 7.67
CA GLY A 146 -13.57 -7.51 8.26
C GLY A 146 -13.58 -5.99 8.35
N LEU A 147 -12.55 -5.34 7.81
CA LEU A 147 -12.39 -3.87 7.75
C LEU A 147 -12.45 -3.37 6.30
N CYS A 148 -11.83 -2.24 5.96
CA CYS A 148 -12.03 -1.60 4.66
C CYS A 148 -11.18 -2.16 3.51
N CYS A 149 -10.24 -3.07 3.79
CA CYS A 149 -9.30 -3.60 2.80
C CYS A 149 -9.60 -5.06 2.40
N ALA A 150 -9.66 -5.33 1.10
CA ALA A 150 -9.85 -6.63 0.45
C ALA A 150 -11.12 -7.41 0.87
N THR A 151 -11.51 -8.38 0.04
CA THR A 151 -12.71 -9.20 0.32
C THR A 151 -12.44 -10.26 1.39
N ASP A 152 -13.49 -10.75 2.06
CA ASP A 152 -13.37 -11.94 2.93
C ASP A 152 -12.78 -13.16 2.21
N SER A 153 -13.11 -13.30 0.92
CA SER A 153 -12.61 -14.38 0.08
C SER A 153 -11.11 -14.28 -0.20
N PHE A 154 -10.57 -13.06 -0.23
CA PHE A 154 -9.13 -12.80 -0.29
C PHE A 154 -8.43 -13.33 0.97
N PHE A 155 -8.85 -12.90 2.18
CA PHE A 155 -8.21 -13.35 3.42
C PHE A 155 -8.36 -14.85 3.66
N LYS A 156 -9.51 -15.42 3.30
CA LYS A 156 -9.72 -16.88 3.38
C LYS A 156 -8.71 -17.62 2.48
N TYR A 157 -8.47 -17.12 1.27
CA TYR A 157 -7.48 -17.71 0.37
C TYR A 157 -6.05 -17.50 0.87
N LEU A 158 -5.73 -16.28 1.31
CA LEU A 158 -4.44 -15.90 1.87
C LEU A 158 -4.04 -16.83 3.03
N ASN A 159 -4.89 -16.95 4.05
CA ASN A 159 -4.65 -17.81 5.21
C ASN A 159 -4.53 -19.30 4.85
N LYS A 160 -5.21 -19.73 3.78
CA LYS A 160 -5.11 -21.11 3.28
C LYS A 160 -3.76 -21.36 2.61
N LYS A 161 -3.25 -20.42 1.82
CA LYS A 161 -2.12 -20.63 0.90
C LYS A 161 -0.79 -20.02 1.35
N PHE A 162 -0.81 -19.12 2.31
CA PHE A 162 0.36 -18.44 2.81
C PHE A 162 0.38 -18.47 4.34
N GLN A 163 1.60 -18.33 4.88
CA GLN A 163 1.88 -18.20 6.30
C GLN A 163 2.41 -16.79 6.55
N LEU A 164 1.87 -16.12 7.57
CA LEU A 164 2.39 -14.85 8.04
C LEU A 164 3.80 -15.05 8.60
N VAL A 165 4.77 -14.30 8.07
CA VAL A 165 6.16 -14.31 8.50
C VAL A 165 6.44 -13.13 9.42
N LYS A 166 5.87 -11.97 9.10
CA LYS A 166 6.11 -10.74 9.85
C LYS A 166 4.89 -9.83 9.77
N ASP A 167 4.60 -9.17 10.87
CA ASP A 167 3.61 -8.10 10.99
C ASP A 167 4.30 -6.89 11.64
N ILE A 168 4.13 -5.73 11.03
CA ILE A 168 4.70 -4.46 11.45
C ILE A 168 3.59 -3.43 11.53
N SER A 169 3.38 -2.87 12.72
CA SER A 169 2.55 -1.68 12.89
C SER A 169 3.15 -0.50 12.13
N ILE A 170 2.34 0.11 11.27
CA ILE A 170 2.69 1.33 10.54
C ILE A 170 1.90 2.52 11.09
N PRO A 171 2.28 3.78 10.77
CA PRO A 171 1.44 4.91 11.12
C PRO A 171 0.04 4.74 10.51
N GLN A 172 -0.96 4.92 11.34
CA GLN A 172 -2.36 4.76 10.99
C GLN A 172 -3.06 6.10 11.01
N TRP A 173 -4.11 6.20 10.21
CA TRP A 173 -5.10 7.24 10.36
C TRP A 173 -5.95 7.03 11.59
N HIS A 174 -6.45 8.11 12.18
CA HIS A 174 -7.39 7.98 13.31
C HIS A 174 -8.64 7.21 12.86
N GLY A 175 -8.84 6.02 13.44
CA GLY A 175 -9.94 5.12 13.08
C GLY A 175 -9.59 4.08 12.00
N CYS A 176 -8.37 4.06 11.47
CA CYS A 176 -7.86 2.98 10.62
C CYS A 176 -6.93 2.07 11.40
N HIS A 177 -6.87 0.80 11.01
CA HIS A 177 -6.04 -0.22 11.65
C HIS A 177 -5.12 -0.90 10.63
N ASP A 178 -4.28 -0.09 9.98
CA ASP A 178 -3.34 -0.55 8.96
C ASP A 178 -2.13 -1.30 9.52
N TYR A 179 -1.79 -2.40 8.86
CA TYR A 179 -0.58 -3.18 9.13
C TYR A 179 0.22 -3.37 7.86
N LEU A 180 1.53 -3.54 8.01
CA LEU A 180 2.38 -4.10 6.98
C LEU A 180 2.62 -5.56 7.33
N GLU A 181 2.12 -6.44 6.48
CA GLU A 181 2.19 -7.88 6.68
C GLU A 181 2.98 -8.53 5.55
N ILE A 182 3.91 -9.40 5.92
CA ILE A 182 4.71 -10.19 4.99
C ILE A 182 4.35 -11.66 5.16
N TYR A 183 4.00 -12.27 4.04
CA TYR A 183 3.56 -13.64 3.94
C TYR A 183 4.50 -14.46 3.06
N LYS A 184 4.72 -15.72 3.44
CA LYS A 184 5.42 -16.73 2.62
C LYS A 184 4.44 -17.80 2.18
N ARG A 185 4.49 -18.21 0.92
CA ARG A 185 3.67 -19.30 0.39
C ARG A 185 3.98 -20.61 1.13
N LYS A 186 2.94 -21.38 1.45
CA LYS A 186 3.02 -22.72 2.05
C LYS A 186 3.41 -23.77 1.01
#